data_AF-A0A3D2WNN6-F1
#
_entry.id   AF-A0A3D2WNN6-F1
#
_cell.length_a   1.000
_cell.length_b   1.000
_cell.length_c   1.000
_cell.angle_alpha   90.00
_cell.angle_beta   90.00
_cell.angle_gamma   90.00
#
_symmetry.space_group_name_H-M   'P 1'
#
loop_
_entity.id
_entity.type
_entity.pdbx_description
1 polymer ?
#
loop_
_entity_poly.entity_id
_entity_poly.type
_entity_poly.pdbx_seq_one_letter_code
_entity_poly.pdbx_strand_id
1 'polypeptide(L)'
;MKGPMKGATIAHAKQHMPNRRYIGLTEPGIVASEPPNPIVNELVILPDIEKRLEAFVRFGHAILVFPGGAGTAEEVLYLMGLLMHPDNIDIPLPVILTAPEASKDYWSSMIEFLRATIGEKAVSKLKVIVNDPEEVARAVNEGIQEVEEFRRENKDAFYFNWKLKVPLEFQKPFIPTHENMAQLELHKDQKPHELAANLRRAFSGIVSGNVKEEGVSAIEEHGPFEISGDPEIMNLLDNLLRDFVAQGRMKIGGGYKPCYKIVTGS
;
A
#
# COMPACT_ATOMS: atom_id res chain seq x y z
N MET A 1 -0.70 -0.37 -12.63
CA MET A 1 0.76 -0.35 -12.93
C MET A 1 1.17 0.00 -14.37
N LYS A 2 0.27 0.01 -15.39
CA LYS A 2 0.65 0.30 -16.80
C LYS A 2 0.37 1.73 -17.28
N GLY A 3 -0.76 2.31 -16.84
CA GLY A 3 -1.26 3.60 -17.33
C GLY A 3 -0.28 4.77 -17.19
N PRO A 4 0.29 5.03 -16.00
CA PRO A 4 1.20 6.15 -15.77
C PRO A 4 2.40 6.20 -16.73
N MET A 5 3.05 5.05 -16.98
CA MET A 5 4.21 4.99 -17.88
C MET A 5 3.85 5.33 -19.35
N LYS A 6 2.64 4.99 -19.80
CA LYS A 6 2.16 5.39 -21.13
C LYS A 6 2.00 6.90 -21.25
N GLY A 7 1.35 7.53 -20.27
CA GLY A 7 1.19 8.98 -20.23
C GLY A 7 2.54 9.70 -20.17
N ALA A 8 3.42 9.25 -19.27
CA ALA A 8 4.77 9.78 -19.12
C ALA A 8 5.58 9.69 -20.42
N THR A 9 5.40 8.62 -21.21
CA THR A 9 6.11 8.47 -22.50
C THR A 9 5.76 9.56 -23.50
N ILE A 10 4.49 9.97 -23.55
CA ILE A 10 4.07 11.10 -24.41
C ILE A 10 4.63 12.42 -23.87
N ALA A 11 4.56 12.64 -22.55
CA ALA A 11 5.06 13.86 -21.93
C ALA A 11 6.58 14.03 -22.11
N HIS A 12 7.36 12.99 -21.82
CA HIS A 12 8.82 12.99 -22.00
C HIS A 12 9.24 13.21 -23.45
N ALA A 13 8.48 12.67 -24.42
CA ALA A 13 8.73 12.94 -25.83
C ALA A 13 8.49 14.42 -26.18
N LYS A 14 7.42 15.03 -25.67
CA LYS A 14 7.12 16.47 -25.85
C LYS A 14 8.17 17.38 -25.19
N GLN A 15 8.76 16.95 -24.07
CA GLN A 15 9.79 17.69 -23.33
C GLN A 15 11.23 17.34 -23.78
N HIS A 16 11.38 16.57 -24.86
CA HIS A 16 12.69 16.14 -25.38
C HIS A 16 13.59 15.50 -24.31
N MET A 17 13.03 14.66 -23.43
CA MET A 17 13.79 13.98 -22.37
C MET A 17 14.31 12.61 -22.85
N PRO A 18 15.62 12.47 -23.16
CA PRO A 18 16.16 11.23 -23.72
C PRO A 18 16.33 10.13 -22.66
N ASN A 19 16.75 10.48 -21.45
CA ASN A 19 17.16 9.53 -20.40
C ASN A 19 16.03 9.26 -19.39
N ARG A 20 14.86 8.87 -19.90
CA ARG A 20 13.71 8.50 -19.06
C ARG A 20 13.90 7.13 -18.40
N ARG A 21 13.49 7.01 -17.14
CA ARG A 21 13.56 5.75 -16.38
C ARG A 21 12.15 5.27 -16.03
N TYR A 22 11.81 4.08 -16.48
CA TYR A 22 10.58 3.37 -16.19
C TYR A 22 10.95 2.08 -15.48
N ILE A 23 11.08 2.19 -14.17
CA ILE A 23 11.54 1.12 -13.30
C ILE A 23 10.34 0.25 -12.94
N GLY A 24 10.42 -1.04 -13.24
CA GLY A 24 9.49 -2.06 -12.78
C GLY A 24 10.15 -2.86 -11.66
N LEU A 25 9.55 -2.86 -10.48
CA LEU A 25 9.96 -3.73 -9.37
C LEU A 25 8.96 -4.87 -9.26
N THR A 26 9.44 -6.11 -9.29
CA THR A 26 8.61 -7.31 -9.16
C THR A 26 9.30 -8.35 -8.28
N GLU A 27 8.66 -9.48 -8.04
CA GLU A 27 9.18 -10.61 -7.28
C GLU A 27 8.57 -11.93 -7.78
N PRO A 28 9.17 -13.11 -7.51
CA PRO A 28 8.73 -14.38 -8.07
C PRO A 28 7.26 -14.74 -7.82
N GLY A 29 6.71 -14.39 -6.65
CA GLY A 29 5.35 -14.75 -6.24
C GLY A 29 4.23 -14.04 -7.01
N ILE A 30 4.52 -12.91 -7.67
CA ILE A 30 3.51 -12.09 -8.35
C ILE A 30 3.81 -11.85 -9.83
N VAL A 31 5.06 -12.06 -10.28
CA VAL A 31 5.46 -11.74 -11.67
C VAL A 31 4.63 -12.48 -12.73
N ALA A 32 4.13 -13.68 -12.43
CA ALA A 32 3.25 -14.43 -13.32
C ALA A 32 1.84 -13.83 -13.40
N SER A 33 1.28 -13.40 -12.27
CA SER A 33 -0.05 -12.78 -12.17
C SER A 33 -0.04 -11.32 -12.65
N GLU A 34 1.09 -10.63 -12.50
CA GLU A 34 1.30 -9.23 -12.83
C GLU A 34 2.58 -9.03 -13.67
N PRO A 35 2.60 -9.51 -14.92
CA PRO A 35 3.80 -9.46 -15.76
C PRO A 35 4.21 -8.02 -16.09
N PRO A 36 5.52 -7.73 -16.13
CA PRO A 36 6.02 -6.39 -16.43
C PRO A 36 5.59 -5.95 -17.82
N ASN A 37 5.17 -4.69 -17.93
CA ASN A 37 4.79 -4.13 -19.23
C ASN A 37 6.04 -3.89 -20.10
N PRO A 38 6.00 -4.12 -21.43
CA PRO A 38 7.15 -3.84 -22.31
C PRO A 38 7.64 -2.37 -22.33
N ILE A 39 6.87 -1.43 -21.78
CA ILE A 39 7.32 -0.03 -21.60
C ILE A 39 8.35 0.10 -20.47
N VAL A 40 8.38 -0.83 -19.52
CA VAL A 40 9.42 -0.90 -18.48
C VAL A 40 10.79 -1.03 -19.15
N ASN A 41 11.70 -0.11 -18.84
CA ASN A 41 13.06 -0.12 -19.41
C ASN A 41 14.14 -0.49 -18.39
N GLU A 42 13.79 -0.58 -17.11
CA GLU A 42 14.63 -1.10 -16.03
C GLU A 42 13.79 -2.06 -15.19
N LEU A 43 14.01 -3.37 -15.33
CA LEU A 43 13.29 -4.39 -14.55
C LEU A 43 14.19 -4.90 -13.43
N VAL A 44 13.68 -4.89 -12.20
CA VAL A 44 14.35 -5.46 -11.03
C VAL A 44 13.44 -6.51 -10.41
N ILE A 45 13.96 -7.72 -10.24
CA ILE A 45 13.27 -8.83 -9.58
C ILE A 45 13.86 -8.98 -8.18
N LEU A 46 13.07 -8.69 -7.17
CA LEU A 46 13.45 -8.79 -5.76
C LEU A 46 13.13 -10.20 -5.23
N PRO A 47 13.78 -10.65 -4.15
CA PRO A 47 13.59 -12.02 -3.65
C PRO A 47 12.18 -12.31 -3.13
N ASP A 48 11.49 -11.31 -2.58
CA ASP A 48 10.18 -11.44 -1.94
C ASP A 48 9.41 -10.10 -1.89
N ILE A 49 8.16 -10.17 -1.43
CA ILE A 49 7.24 -9.04 -1.34
C ILE A 49 7.73 -7.96 -0.36
N GLU A 50 8.29 -8.31 0.79
CA GLU A 50 8.83 -7.35 1.75
C GLU A 50 10.02 -6.57 1.18
N LYS A 51 10.95 -7.23 0.49
CA LYS A 51 12.07 -6.54 -0.17
C LYS A 51 11.61 -5.66 -1.32
N ARG A 52 10.55 -6.07 -2.03
CA ARG A 52 9.89 -5.23 -3.05
C ARG A 52 9.30 -3.97 -2.41
N LEU A 53 8.57 -4.10 -1.31
CA LEU A 53 7.98 -2.98 -0.56
C LEU A 53 9.06 -2.04 0.01
N GLU A 54 10.13 -2.58 0.59
CA GLU A 54 11.25 -1.77 1.05
C GLU A 54 11.91 -1.02 -0.11
N ALA A 55 12.14 -1.67 -1.25
CA ALA A 55 12.70 -1.00 -2.42
C ALA A 55 11.85 0.19 -2.88
N PHE A 56 10.51 0.10 -2.88
CA PHE A 56 9.64 1.23 -3.21
C PHE A 56 9.88 2.44 -2.31
N VAL A 57 9.96 2.26 -0.99
CA VAL A 57 10.11 3.38 -0.03
C VAL A 57 11.54 3.91 0.07
N ARG A 58 12.53 3.08 -0.28
CA ARG A 58 13.94 3.51 -0.32
C ARG A 58 14.25 4.36 -1.54
N PHE A 59 13.70 4.01 -2.70
CA PHE A 59 13.95 4.70 -3.97
C PHE A 59 12.93 5.80 -4.28
N GLY A 60 11.71 5.69 -3.75
CA GLY A 60 10.66 6.66 -3.99
C GLY A 60 10.95 8.02 -3.37
N HIS A 61 10.94 9.07 -4.20
CA HIS A 61 10.93 10.46 -3.73
C HIS A 61 9.52 11.00 -3.54
N ALA A 62 8.54 10.36 -4.16
CA ALA A 62 7.13 10.59 -3.97
C ALA A 62 6.35 9.33 -4.29
N ILE A 63 5.22 9.12 -3.61
CA ILE A 63 4.37 7.96 -3.81
C ILE A 63 2.98 8.43 -4.23
N LEU A 64 2.57 7.99 -5.42
CA LEU A 64 1.22 8.17 -5.93
C LEU A 64 0.44 6.88 -5.77
N VAL A 65 -0.71 6.95 -5.10
CA VAL A 65 -1.59 5.80 -4.91
C VAL A 65 -2.92 6.06 -5.61
N PHE A 66 -3.36 5.08 -6.41
CA PHE A 66 -4.62 5.10 -7.14
C PHE A 66 -5.61 4.12 -6.51
N PRO A 67 -6.92 4.21 -6.78
CA PRO A 67 -7.91 3.31 -6.20
C PRO A 67 -7.65 1.85 -6.60
N GLY A 68 -7.57 0.97 -5.59
CA GLY A 68 -7.36 -0.46 -5.75
C GLY A 68 -8.18 -1.30 -4.79
N GLY A 69 -7.77 -2.55 -4.57
CA GLY A 69 -8.41 -3.46 -3.62
C GLY A 69 -7.58 -3.67 -2.35
N ALA A 70 -7.67 -4.86 -1.78
CA ALA A 70 -6.94 -5.26 -0.57
C ALA A 70 -5.42 -5.03 -0.68
N GLY A 71 -4.80 -5.30 -1.84
CA GLY A 71 -3.35 -5.08 -2.02
C GLY A 71 -2.93 -3.61 -1.95
N THR A 72 -3.76 -2.70 -2.44
CA THR A 72 -3.49 -1.26 -2.31
C THR A 72 -3.68 -0.78 -0.87
N ALA A 73 -4.66 -1.33 -0.15
CA ALA A 73 -4.81 -1.06 1.28
C ALA A 73 -3.60 -1.57 2.09
N GLU A 74 -3.09 -2.77 1.76
CA GLU A 74 -1.85 -3.32 2.33
C GLU A 74 -0.66 -2.37 2.12
N GLU A 75 -0.45 -1.88 0.89
CA GLU A 75 0.62 -0.94 0.55
C GLU A 75 0.49 0.38 1.32
N VAL A 76 -0.72 0.95 1.43
CA VAL A 76 -0.96 2.17 2.20
C VAL A 76 -0.69 1.94 3.69
N LEU A 77 -1.12 0.83 4.27
CA LEU A 77 -0.85 0.50 5.67
C LEU A 77 0.63 0.25 5.94
N TYR A 78 1.35 -0.35 4.99
CA TYR A 78 2.81 -0.46 5.03
C TYR A 78 3.46 0.93 5.13
N LEU A 79 3.06 1.87 4.26
CA LEU A 79 3.56 3.24 4.28
C LEU A 79 3.24 3.96 5.59
N MET A 80 2.00 3.85 6.09
CA MET A 80 1.60 4.48 7.33
C MET A 80 2.34 3.91 8.53
N GLY A 81 2.55 2.60 8.58
CA GLY A 81 3.37 1.96 9.62
C GLY A 81 4.79 2.54 9.67
N LEU A 82 5.41 2.74 8.51
CA LEU A 82 6.73 3.37 8.45
C LEU A 82 6.69 4.86 8.82
N LEU A 83 5.83 5.67 8.21
CA LEU A 83 5.82 7.12 8.41
C LEU A 83 5.31 7.55 9.80
N MET A 84 4.63 6.65 10.50
CA MET A 84 4.19 6.83 11.90
C MET A 84 5.21 6.34 12.93
N HIS A 85 6.30 5.70 12.50
CA HIS A 85 7.38 5.31 13.39
C HIS A 85 8.05 6.56 13.99
N PRO A 86 8.38 6.59 15.30
CA PRO A 86 8.97 7.76 15.95
C PRO A 86 10.22 8.29 15.23
N ASP A 87 11.12 7.40 14.80
CA ASP A 87 12.35 7.75 14.07
C ASP A 87 12.12 8.31 12.64
N ASN A 88 10.89 8.24 12.13
CA ASN A 88 10.54 8.68 10.77
C ASN A 88 9.66 9.93 10.75
N ILE A 89 9.37 10.52 11.92
CA ILE A 89 8.39 11.61 12.03
C ILE A 89 8.74 12.81 11.13
N ASP A 90 10.02 13.09 10.96
CA ASP A 90 10.55 14.22 10.19
C ASP A 90 10.84 13.88 8.73
N ILE A 91 10.65 12.62 8.30
CA ILE A 91 10.89 12.23 6.90
C ILE A 91 9.76 12.80 6.03
N PRO A 92 10.07 13.69 5.06
CA PRO A 92 9.05 14.36 4.27
C PRO A 92 8.75 13.56 3.00
N LEU A 93 8.41 12.26 3.12
CA LEU A 93 8.04 11.47 1.94
C LEU A 93 6.60 11.79 1.54
N PRO A 94 6.36 12.49 0.41
CA PRO A 94 5.01 12.84 0.00
C PRO A 94 4.26 11.59 -0.48
N VAL A 95 3.09 11.36 0.12
CA VAL A 95 2.16 10.30 -0.29
C VAL A 95 0.86 10.94 -0.73
N ILE A 96 0.58 10.84 -2.03
CA ILE A 96 -0.59 11.47 -2.65
C ILE A 96 -1.57 10.38 -3.08
N LEU A 97 -2.76 10.42 -2.51
CA LEU A 97 -3.88 9.57 -2.86
C LEU A 97 -4.70 10.30 -3.91
N THR A 98 -4.87 9.71 -5.09
CA THR A 98 -5.63 10.34 -6.17
C THR A 98 -6.65 9.39 -6.76
N ALA A 99 -7.73 9.95 -7.31
CA ALA A 99 -8.81 9.21 -7.93
C ALA A 99 -9.46 10.06 -9.03
N PRO A 100 -10.05 9.44 -10.08
CA PRO A 100 -10.93 10.16 -10.99
C PRO A 100 -12.22 10.57 -10.27
N GLU A 101 -12.98 11.51 -10.84
CA GLU A 101 -14.30 11.94 -10.29
C GLU A 101 -15.23 10.76 -10.00
N ALA A 102 -15.26 9.77 -10.88
CA ALA A 102 -16.09 8.56 -10.76
C ALA A 102 -15.72 7.67 -9.55
N SER A 103 -14.61 7.94 -8.87
CA SER A 103 -14.17 7.24 -7.66
C SER A 103 -13.80 8.22 -6.54
N LYS A 104 -14.40 9.41 -6.51
CA LYS A 104 -14.12 10.45 -5.50
C LYS A 104 -14.29 9.97 -4.06
N ASP A 105 -15.29 9.12 -3.82
CA ASP A 105 -15.62 8.62 -2.49
C ASP A 105 -14.73 7.43 -2.06
N TYR A 106 -13.92 6.87 -2.98
CA TYR A 106 -13.06 5.72 -2.68
C TYR A 106 -12.12 6.00 -1.50
N TRP A 107 -11.49 7.18 -1.49
CA TRP A 107 -10.54 7.53 -0.45
C TRP A 107 -11.23 7.93 0.87
N SER A 108 -12.52 8.27 0.84
CA SER A 108 -13.26 8.64 2.05
C SER A 108 -13.28 7.48 3.06
N SER A 109 -13.68 6.27 2.63
CA SER A 109 -13.72 5.08 3.50
C SER A 109 -12.33 4.73 4.04
N MET A 110 -11.28 4.82 3.20
CA MET A 110 -9.91 4.54 3.63
C MET A 110 -9.40 5.57 4.64
N ILE A 111 -9.66 6.86 4.42
CA ILE A 111 -9.24 7.93 5.32
C ILE A 111 -9.97 7.84 6.67
N GLU A 112 -11.27 7.56 6.66
CA GLU A 112 -12.04 7.32 7.87
C GLU A 112 -11.49 6.10 8.65
N PHE A 113 -11.22 5.00 7.95
CA PHE A 113 -10.60 3.82 8.52
C PHE A 113 -9.24 4.13 9.17
N LEU A 114 -8.34 4.81 8.45
CA LEU A 114 -7.02 5.17 8.98
C LEU A 114 -7.13 6.13 10.18
N ARG A 115 -8.02 7.12 10.12
CA ARG A 115 -8.27 8.05 11.23
C ARG A 115 -8.74 7.32 12.48
N ALA A 116 -9.70 6.41 12.33
CA ALA A 116 -10.31 5.71 13.45
C ALA A 116 -9.42 4.61 14.05
N THR A 117 -8.49 4.06 13.25
CA THR A 117 -7.56 3.00 13.70
C THR A 117 -6.22 3.56 14.18
N ILE A 118 -5.52 4.30 13.32
CA ILE A 118 -4.13 4.73 13.56
C ILE A 118 -3.98 6.25 13.75
N GLY A 119 -5.10 6.97 13.80
CA GLY A 119 -5.20 8.35 14.28
C GLY A 119 -4.99 9.43 13.20
N GLU A 120 -5.38 10.67 13.55
CA GLU A 120 -5.31 11.83 12.64
C GLU A 120 -3.90 12.11 12.12
N LYS A 121 -2.88 11.83 12.94
CA LYS A 121 -1.48 12.03 12.56
C LYS A 121 -1.08 11.16 11.36
N ALA A 122 -1.63 9.96 11.21
CA ALA A 122 -1.41 9.14 10.03
C ALA A 122 -2.07 9.78 8.80
N VAL A 123 -3.30 10.26 8.94
CA VAL A 123 -4.01 10.97 7.88
C VAL A 123 -3.27 12.24 7.43
N SER A 124 -2.65 12.98 8.35
CA SER A 124 -1.86 14.17 8.00
C SER A 124 -0.60 13.87 7.16
N LYS A 125 -0.18 12.60 7.04
CA LYS A 125 0.90 12.17 6.15
C LYS A 125 0.44 11.94 4.71
N LEU A 126 -0.87 12.07 4.44
CA LEU A 126 -1.49 11.79 3.15
C LEU A 126 -2.08 13.09 2.57
N LYS A 127 -1.88 13.31 1.26
CA LYS A 127 -2.59 14.37 0.51
C LYS A 127 -3.59 13.71 -0.44
N VAL A 128 -4.89 14.00 -0.29
CA VAL A 128 -5.93 13.47 -1.20
C VAL A 128 -6.23 14.51 -2.28
N ILE A 129 -6.09 14.14 -3.55
CA ILE A 129 -6.36 15.01 -4.71
C ILE A 129 -7.23 14.27 -5.71
N VAL A 130 -8.49 14.70 -5.86
CA VAL A 130 -9.48 14.04 -6.73
C VAL A 130 -9.65 14.84 -8.02
N ASN A 131 -9.65 14.11 -9.15
CA ASN A 131 -9.96 14.64 -10.48
C ASN A 131 -9.10 15.83 -10.96
N ASP A 132 -7.91 16.02 -10.37
CA ASP A 132 -6.97 17.07 -10.77
C ASP A 132 -5.56 16.50 -10.98
N PRO A 133 -5.26 15.93 -12.17
CA PRO A 133 -3.96 15.35 -12.47
C PRO A 133 -2.83 16.40 -12.53
N GLU A 134 -3.14 17.66 -12.79
CA GLU A 134 -2.14 18.74 -12.79
C GLU A 134 -1.71 19.09 -11.38
N GLU A 135 -2.68 19.19 -10.45
CA GLU A 135 -2.40 19.40 -9.04
C GLU A 135 -1.65 18.21 -8.42
N VAL A 136 -1.96 16.97 -8.83
CA VAL A 136 -1.15 15.79 -8.46
C VAL A 136 0.30 15.98 -8.90
N ALA A 137 0.55 16.40 -10.14
CA ALA A 137 1.91 16.61 -10.63
C ALA A 137 2.63 17.77 -9.91
N ARG A 138 1.94 18.86 -9.59
CA ARG A 138 2.48 19.97 -8.79
C ARG A 138 2.87 19.51 -7.38
N ALA A 139 1.97 18.82 -6.70
CA ALA A 139 2.20 18.29 -5.35
C ALA A 139 3.39 17.30 -5.31
N VAL A 140 3.56 16.47 -6.34
CA VAL A 140 4.74 15.59 -6.47
C VAL A 140 6.01 16.42 -6.59
N ASN A 141 6.03 17.43 -7.47
CA ASN A 141 7.24 18.24 -7.67
C ASN A 141 7.63 19.03 -6.41
N GLU A 142 6.66 19.61 -5.71
CA GLU A 142 6.87 20.31 -4.44
C GLU A 142 7.43 19.37 -3.38
N GLY A 143 6.81 18.21 -3.18
CA GLY A 143 7.30 17.23 -2.21
C GLY A 143 8.68 16.65 -2.56
N ILE A 144 9.03 16.50 -3.84
CA ILE A 144 10.39 16.10 -4.24
C ILE A 144 11.43 17.16 -3.85
N GLN A 145 11.09 18.46 -3.92
CA GLN A 145 11.99 19.52 -3.47
C GLN A 145 12.22 19.45 -1.96
N GLU A 146 11.17 19.22 -1.17
CA GLU A 146 11.27 19.01 0.28
C GLU A 146 12.14 17.78 0.62
N VAL A 147 11.97 16.68 -0.11
CA VAL A 147 12.82 15.50 0.03
C VAL A 147 14.27 15.83 -0.30
N GLU A 148 14.55 16.56 -1.38
CA GLU A 148 15.91 16.93 -1.75
C GLU A 148 16.59 17.76 -0.65
N GLU A 149 15.90 18.79 -0.14
CA GLU A 149 16.40 19.64 0.94
C GLU A 149 16.67 18.82 2.20
N PHE A 150 15.71 18.01 2.63
CA PHE A 150 15.88 17.12 3.79
C PHE A 150 17.09 16.21 3.66
N ARG A 151 17.29 15.57 2.50
CA ARG A 151 18.45 14.67 2.29
C ARG A 151 19.77 15.45 2.34
N ARG A 152 19.81 16.66 1.79
CA ARG A 152 20.98 17.54 1.82
C ARG A 152 21.36 17.93 3.24
N GLU A 153 20.39 18.39 4.03
CA GLU A 153 20.58 18.78 5.44
C GLU A 153 21.02 17.61 6.31
N ASN A 154 20.45 16.42 6.08
CA ASN A 154 20.69 15.22 6.88
C ASN A 154 21.85 14.36 6.36
N LYS A 155 22.55 14.79 5.30
CA LYS A 155 23.67 14.10 4.65
C LYS A 155 23.31 12.66 4.23
N ASP A 156 22.11 12.49 3.67
CA ASP A 156 21.64 11.21 3.12
C ASP A 156 21.77 11.20 1.59
N ALA A 157 21.76 10.01 1.00
CA ALA A 157 21.84 9.86 -0.45
C ALA A 157 20.50 10.27 -1.10
N PHE A 158 20.58 10.87 -2.30
CA PHE A 158 19.39 11.16 -3.10
C PHE A 158 18.80 9.88 -3.69
N TYR A 159 19.63 8.94 -4.13
CA TYR A 159 19.20 7.73 -4.84
C TYR A 159 18.72 6.61 -3.92
N PHE A 160 18.88 6.74 -2.60
CA PHE A 160 18.44 5.73 -1.62
C PHE A 160 18.22 6.38 -0.25
N ASN A 161 17.05 6.19 0.34
CA ASN A 161 16.67 6.73 1.65
C ASN A 161 17.27 5.90 2.80
N TRP A 162 18.51 6.17 3.20
CA TRP A 162 19.11 5.47 4.34
C TRP A 162 18.56 5.94 5.68
N LYS A 163 18.11 7.19 5.77
CA LYS A 163 17.55 7.76 7.01
C LYS A 163 16.19 7.16 7.38
N LEU A 164 15.46 6.60 6.41
CA LEU A 164 14.22 5.87 6.70
C LEU A 164 14.47 4.67 7.61
N LYS A 165 13.87 4.67 8.79
CA LYS A 165 13.78 3.49 9.64
C LYS A 165 12.74 2.54 9.04
N VAL A 166 13.18 1.35 8.66
CA VAL A 166 12.29 0.23 8.30
C VAL A 166 12.46 -0.82 9.40
N PRO A 167 11.53 -0.92 10.37
CA PRO A 167 11.63 -1.92 11.43
C PRO A 167 11.62 -3.35 10.88
N LEU A 168 12.24 -4.28 11.60
CA LEU A 168 12.39 -5.67 11.15
C LEU A 168 11.05 -6.36 10.87
N GLU A 169 9.98 -5.94 11.56
CA GLU A 169 8.62 -6.45 11.38
C GLU A 169 8.01 -6.12 10.00
N PHE A 170 8.53 -5.09 9.32
CA PHE A 170 8.17 -4.72 7.95
C PHE A 170 9.07 -5.39 6.90
N GLN A 171 10.18 -6.01 7.33
CA GLN A 171 11.13 -6.71 6.44
C GLN A 171 10.93 -8.22 6.45
N LYS A 172 10.36 -8.77 7.52
CA LYS A 172 10.08 -10.21 7.65
C LYS A 172 8.82 -10.59 6.87
N PRO A 173 8.91 -11.63 6.02
CA PRO A 173 7.74 -12.22 5.38
C PRO A 173 6.69 -12.64 6.40
N PHE A 174 5.44 -12.29 6.10
CA PHE A 174 4.28 -12.80 6.82
C PHE A 174 3.68 -13.98 6.05
N ILE A 175 3.61 -15.15 6.70
CA ILE A 175 2.99 -16.35 6.12
C ILE A 175 1.54 -16.41 6.63
N PRO A 176 0.53 -16.21 5.77
CA PRO A 176 -0.85 -16.10 6.20
C PRO A 176 -1.50 -17.49 6.36
N THR A 177 -1.18 -18.18 7.45
CA THR A 177 -1.91 -19.38 7.89
C THR A 177 -3.14 -18.97 8.72
N HIS A 178 -4.13 -19.86 8.89
CA HIS A 178 -5.28 -19.60 9.77
C HIS A 178 -4.86 -19.25 11.20
N GLU A 179 -3.83 -19.93 11.72
CA GLU A 179 -3.26 -19.63 13.04
C GLU A 179 -2.66 -18.23 13.10
N ASN A 180 -1.79 -17.87 12.15
CA ASN A 180 -1.14 -16.56 12.13
C ASN A 180 -2.15 -15.41 11.93
N MET A 181 -3.19 -15.64 11.12
CA MET A 181 -4.27 -14.67 10.90
C MET A 181 -5.13 -14.47 12.16
N ALA A 182 -5.41 -15.54 12.91
CA ALA A 182 -6.17 -15.47 14.15
C ALA A 182 -5.39 -14.83 15.31
N GLN A 183 -4.05 -14.88 15.28
CA GLN A 183 -3.16 -14.31 16.30
C GLN A 183 -2.82 -12.83 16.08
N LEU A 184 -3.37 -12.17 15.05
CA LEU A 184 -3.09 -10.76 14.80
C LEU A 184 -3.59 -9.87 15.96
N GLU A 185 -2.70 -9.04 16.49
CA GLU A 185 -3.02 -8.09 17.55
C GLU A 185 -3.74 -6.86 16.98
N LEU A 186 -5.05 -6.97 16.79
CA LEU A 186 -5.90 -5.93 16.22
C LEU A 186 -6.70 -5.20 17.31
N HIS A 187 -6.01 -4.49 18.20
CA HIS A 187 -6.60 -3.69 19.28
C HIS A 187 -6.00 -2.28 19.37
N LYS A 188 -6.70 -1.35 20.02
CA LYS A 188 -6.27 0.05 20.15
C LYS A 188 -5.16 0.29 21.17
N ASP A 189 -4.97 -0.63 22.12
CA ASP A 189 -3.94 -0.51 23.17
C ASP A 189 -2.53 -0.91 22.68
N GLN A 190 -2.06 -0.26 21.62
CA GLN A 190 -0.72 -0.42 21.05
C GLN A 190 -0.32 0.87 20.31
N LYS A 191 0.95 0.99 19.90
CA LYS A 191 1.35 2.19 19.16
C LYS A 191 0.70 2.19 17.76
N PRO A 192 0.34 3.36 17.19
CA PRO A 192 -0.29 3.40 15.87
C PRO A 192 0.48 2.71 14.74
N HIS A 193 1.82 2.74 14.75
CA HIS A 193 2.63 2.05 13.75
C HIS A 193 2.64 0.52 13.92
N GLU A 194 2.49 0.02 15.16
CA GLU A 194 2.36 -1.41 15.46
C GLU A 194 0.99 -1.92 14.97
N LEU A 195 -0.09 -1.16 15.24
CA LEU A 195 -1.42 -1.48 14.71
C LEU A 195 -1.45 -1.45 13.18
N ALA A 196 -0.80 -0.46 12.55
CA ALA A 196 -0.66 -0.41 11.09
C ALA A 196 0.07 -1.65 10.55
N ALA A 197 1.09 -2.17 11.25
CA ALA A 197 1.79 -3.40 10.87
C ALA A 197 0.89 -4.64 10.93
N ASN A 198 0.07 -4.77 11.98
CA ASN A 198 -0.88 -5.88 12.12
C ASN A 198 -2.03 -5.79 11.10
N LEU A 199 -2.56 -4.59 10.84
CA LEU A 199 -3.54 -4.37 9.77
C LEU A 199 -2.94 -4.69 8.39
N ARG A 200 -1.69 -4.32 8.12
CA ARG A 200 -0.98 -4.69 6.89
C ARG A 200 -0.97 -6.21 6.71
N ARG A 201 -0.63 -6.97 7.76
CA ARG A 201 -0.63 -8.45 7.72
C ARG A 201 -2.02 -9.03 7.44
N ALA A 202 -3.07 -8.45 8.03
CA ALA A 202 -4.45 -8.86 7.75
C ALA A 202 -4.78 -8.71 6.26
N PHE A 203 -4.48 -7.56 5.66
CA PHE A 203 -4.68 -7.36 4.22
C PHE A 203 -3.80 -8.27 3.36
N SER A 204 -2.55 -8.52 3.78
CA SER A 204 -1.65 -9.46 3.11
C SER A 204 -2.22 -10.88 3.05
N GLY A 205 -2.83 -11.34 4.15
CA GLY A 205 -3.54 -12.61 4.18
C GLY A 205 -4.76 -12.66 3.28
N ILE A 206 -5.55 -11.57 3.24
CA ILE A 206 -6.69 -11.45 2.32
C ILE A 206 -6.24 -11.50 0.86
N VAL A 207 -5.15 -10.80 0.50
CA VAL A 207 -4.55 -10.86 -0.84
C VAL A 207 -4.11 -12.30 -1.14
N SER A 208 -3.39 -12.94 -0.22
CA SER A 208 -2.93 -14.32 -0.38
C SER A 208 -4.10 -15.28 -0.65
N GLY A 209 -5.14 -15.26 0.18
CA GLY A 209 -6.32 -16.11 0.04
C GLY A 209 -7.15 -15.84 -1.22
N ASN A 210 -6.96 -14.70 -1.89
CA ASN A 210 -7.67 -14.35 -3.12
C ASN A 210 -6.91 -14.72 -4.40
N VAL A 211 -5.57 -14.62 -4.41
CA VAL A 211 -4.78 -14.70 -5.66
C VAL A 211 -3.53 -15.57 -5.60
N LYS A 212 -3.02 -15.95 -4.42
CA LYS A 212 -1.82 -16.80 -4.31
C LYS A 212 -2.24 -18.26 -4.19
N GLU A 213 -1.59 -19.15 -4.93
CA GLU A 213 -1.91 -20.59 -4.98
C GLU A 213 -2.00 -21.21 -3.57
N GLU A 214 -0.95 -21.02 -2.76
CA GLU A 214 -0.91 -21.53 -1.37
C GLU A 214 -2.06 -21.00 -0.51
N GLY A 215 -2.39 -19.70 -0.65
CA GLY A 215 -3.48 -19.07 0.07
C GLY A 215 -4.84 -19.60 -0.37
N VAL A 216 -5.08 -19.70 -1.68
CA VAL A 216 -6.32 -20.25 -2.23
C VAL A 216 -6.54 -21.69 -1.78
N SER A 217 -5.50 -22.54 -1.84
CA SER A 217 -5.58 -23.92 -1.37
C SER A 217 -5.91 -24.01 0.13
N ALA A 218 -5.29 -23.17 0.97
CA ALA A 218 -5.61 -23.13 2.40
C ALA A 218 -7.08 -22.75 2.67
N ILE A 219 -7.63 -21.83 1.87
CA ILE A 219 -9.05 -21.44 1.98
C ILE A 219 -9.99 -22.55 1.53
N GLU A 220 -9.62 -23.31 0.50
CA GLU A 220 -10.40 -24.47 0.04
C GLU A 220 -10.40 -25.61 1.06
N GLU A 221 -9.27 -25.85 1.73
CA GLU A 221 -9.11 -26.95 2.69
C GLU A 221 -9.70 -26.64 4.07
N HIS A 222 -9.46 -25.44 4.60
CA HIS A 222 -9.79 -25.09 5.99
C HIS A 222 -10.89 -24.03 6.12
N GLY A 223 -11.36 -23.47 5.01
CA GLY A 223 -12.34 -22.38 5.00
C GLY A 223 -11.71 -20.98 5.13
N PRO A 224 -12.53 -19.93 5.29
CA PRO A 224 -12.05 -18.54 5.34
C PRO A 224 -11.13 -18.27 6.54
N PHE A 225 -10.19 -17.33 6.40
CA PHE A 225 -9.42 -16.82 7.54
C PHE A 225 -10.34 -16.12 8.54
N GLU A 226 -10.29 -16.52 9.81
CA GLU A 226 -10.97 -15.80 10.88
C GLU A 226 -10.09 -14.67 11.37
N ILE A 227 -10.59 -13.43 11.28
CA ILE A 227 -9.88 -12.22 11.73
C ILE A 227 -10.68 -11.65 12.90
N SER A 228 -10.01 -11.52 14.05
CA SER A 228 -10.63 -11.06 15.30
C SER A 228 -9.80 -9.96 15.95
N GLY A 229 -10.42 -9.20 16.84
CA GLY A 229 -9.78 -8.07 17.52
C GLY A 229 -10.79 -7.20 18.25
N ASP A 230 -10.41 -5.96 18.50
CA ASP A 230 -11.28 -4.92 19.05
C ASP A 230 -12.55 -4.76 18.20
N PRO A 231 -13.76 -4.76 18.81
CA PRO A 231 -15.02 -4.72 18.07
C PRO A 231 -15.16 -3.51 17.13
N GLU A 232 -14.62 -2.36 17.52
CA GLU A 232 -14.69 -1.15 16.69
C GLU A 232 -13.77 -1.28 15.47
N ILE A 233 -12.53 -1.76 15.66
CA ILE A 233 -11.61 -2.05 14.56
C ILE A 233 -12.20 -3.08 13.60
N MET A 234 -12.80 -4.16 14.13
CA MET A 234 -13.41 -5.21 13.32
C MET A 234 -14.59 -4.69 12.48
N ASN A 235 -15.46 -3.86 13.07
CA ASN A 235 -16.56 -3.23 12.33
C ASN A 235 -16.04 -2.31 11.21
N LEU A 236 -15.02 -1.51 11.49
CA LEU A 236 -14.39 -0.63 10.51
C LEU A 236 -13.74 -1.43 9.36
N LEU A 237 -13.05 -2.53 9.70
CA LEU A 237 -12.43 -3.42 8.71
C LEU A 237 -13.49 -4.12 7.84
N ASP A 238 -14.58 -4.63 8.43
CA ASP A 238 -15.66 -5.27 7.67
C ASP A 238 -16.32 -4.28 6.70
N ASN A 239 -16.59 -3.06 7.14
CA ASN A 239 -17.16 -2.01 6.29
C ASN A 239 -16.23 -1.67 5.10
N LEU A 240 -14.94 -1.45 5.37
CA LEU A 240 -13.96 -1.15 4.32
C LEU A 240 -13.85 -2.30 3.30
N LEU A 241 -13.87 -3.56 3.77
CA LEU A 241 -13.81 -4.72 2.89
C LEU A 241 -15.10 -4.89 2.07
N ARG A 242 -16.27 -4.63 2.66
CA ARG A 242 -17.55 -4.62 1.93
C ARG A 242 -17.58 -3.57 0.84
N ASP A 243 -17.03 -2.38 1.10
CA ASP A 243 -16.89 -1.33 0.07
C ASP A 243 -16.02 -1.81 -1.09
N PHE A 244 -14.90 -2.49 -0.81
CA PHE A 244 -14.06 -3.07 -1.86
C PHE A 244 -14.80 -4.12 -2.69
N VAL A 245 -15.63 -4.96 -2.06
CA VAL A 245 -16.45 -5.95 -2.77
C VAL A 245 -17.51 -5.26 -3.63
N ALA A 246 -18.25 -4.30 -3.07
CA ALA A 246 -19.32 -3.57 -3.77
C ALA A 246 -18.80 -2.80 -4.99
N GLN A 247 -17.57 -2.31 -4.91
CA GLN A 247 -16.90 -1.59 -6.00
C GLN A 247 -16.16 -2.52 -6.99
N GLY A 248 -16.25 -3.84 -6.83
CA GLY A 248 -15.61 -4.81 -7.73
C GLY A 248 -14.08 -4.83 -7.64
N ARG A 249 -13.50 -4.47 -6.48
CA ARG A 249 -12.06 -4.33 -6.26
C ARG A 249 -11.38 -5.60 -5.73
N MET A 250 -12.15 -6.61 -5.34
CA MET A 250 -11.63 -7.87 -4.76
C MET A 250 -11.41 -8.98 -5.79
N LYS A 251 -12.10 -8.94 -6.93
CA LYS A 251 -11.95 -9.89 -8.03
C LYS A 251 -12.40 -9.27 -9.34
N ILE A 252 -11.74 -9.64 -10.43
CA ILE A 252 -12.14 -9.25 -11.79
C ILE A 252 -13.23 -10.23 -12.28
N GLY A 253 -14.50 -9.81 -12.20
CA GLY A 253 -15.65 -10.55 -12.74
C GLY A 253 -16.21 -11.67 -11.86
N GLY A 254 -17.53 -11.90 -11.97
CA GLY A 254 -18.27 -12.93 -11.24
C GLY A 254 -18.65 -12.57 -9.80
N GLY A 255 -19.21 -13.54 -9.07
CA GLY A 255 -19.48 -13.40 -7.63
C GLY A 255 -18.22 -13.60 -6.80
N TYR A 256 -17.90 -12.65 -5.93
CA TYR A 256 -16.79 -12.76 -4.98
C TYR A 256 -17.25 -13.54 -3.74
N LYS A 257 -16.55 -14.64 -3.41
CA LYS A 257 -16.68 -15.34 -2.13
C LYS A 257 -15.52 -14.90 -1.24
N PRO A 258 -15.78 -14.20 -0.12
CA PRO A 258 -14.71 -13.76 0.79
C PRO A 258 -13.83 -14.92 1.25
N CYS A 259 -12.51 -14.72 1.19
CA CYS A 259 -11.50 -15.61 1.78
C CYS A 259 -11.29 -15.35 3.29
N TYR A 260 -12.10 -14.46 3.87
CA TYR A 260 -12.01 -14.01 5.25
C TYR A 260 -13.39 -13.99 5.89
N LYS A 261 -13.39 -14.03 7.22
CA LYS A 261 -14.56 -13.86 8.08
C LYS A 261 -14.15 -12.97 9.24
N ILE A 262 -14.73 -11.78 9.31
CA ILE A 262 -14.54 -10.88 10.45
C ILE A 262 -15.35 -11.42 11.62
N VAL A 263 -14.68 -11.68 12.72
CA VAL A 263 -15.30 -12.15 13.97
C VAL A 263 -15.59 -10.91 14.81
N THR A 264 -16.81 -10.41 14.72
CA THR A 264 -17.30 -9.37 15.63
C THR A 264 -17.74 -10.05 16.92
N GLY A 265 -16.99 -9.85 18.00
CA GLY A 265 -17.39 -10.30 19.33
C GLY A 265 -18.75 -9.70 19.69
N SER A 266 -19.64 -10.53 20.24
CA SER A 266 -20.91 -10.11 20.85
C SER A 266 -20.67 -9.48 22.22
#